data_AF-A0A940CNP9-F1
#
_entry.id   AF-A0A940CNP9-F1
#
_cell.length_a   1.000
_cell.length_b   1.000
_cell.length_c   1.000
_cell.angle_alpha   90.00
_cell.angle_beta   90.00
_cell.angle_gamma   90.00
#
_symmetry.space_group_name_H-M   'P 1'
#
loop_
_entity.id
_entity.type
_entity.pdbx_description
1 polymer ?
#
loop_
_entity_poly.entity_id
_entity_poly.type
_entity_poly.pdbx_seq_one_letter_code
_entity_poly.pdbx_strand_id
1 'polypeptide(L)'
;MKKNISTKEDNISSNLQYLDWTTICKEIEAKLGKDIYESWIKKLKLVEEFQHYLVLSSPTRFIRDWVVSRYIDKILEIIKLYKKTINKIDFIIESEISVNSNNVSDNNIKIAKQSKTSNVSFIEDSPINYSRLDPNKNFENFVVGKSNNLAYQASQKVCEQIAHYNPLFIYGGIGMGKTHLLNAIGLKMKENNKIMFISAERFMYHFIKSIRNNEMVKFKDLFRKPDLFIIDDIQFVIGKEAMQEEFFHTFNALIDKGSQIVISSDRAPIKLTKIQERIKSRFSGGLVVDIQRSDFDLRLSILKNKVNEIKKSFSDIIEPDENLLNFIASEMKINIRETIGALNRIISFSRIYNKSPSVSESKIILKDLINNSQNYVTIENIIKTVCDYFKINVREMLSQRRSRYLVRPRQIAMYLTKNLTSKSLPDIGREFAGRDHTTVIHSVKTIDKLRGRDEEMGKAIEKLKNKILYKNYDEV
;
A
#
# COMPACT_ATOMS: atom_id res chain seq x y z
N MET A 1 -22.75 53.16 55.63
CA MET A 1 -21.47 53.43 54.94
C MET A 1 -20.83 52.11 54.50
N LYS A 2 -21.08 51.65 53.26
CA LYS A 2 -20.24 50.68 52.56
C LYS A 2 -20.25 51.08 51.07
N LYS A 3 -19.19 51.79 50.67
CA LYS A 3 -18.75 52.25 49.34
C LYS A 3 -17.22 52.23 49.45
N ASN A 4 -16.37 51.93 48.49
CA ASN A 4 -16.37 51.60 47.06
C ASN A 4 -15.03 50.81 46.89
N ILE A 5 -14.76 50.02 45.86
CA ILE A 5 -14.50 50.44 44.48
C ILE A 5 -14.60 49.19 43.60
N SER A 6 -15.43 49.29 42.56
CA SER A 6 -15.39 48.42 41.39
C SER A 6 -14.30 48.90 40.45
N THR A 7 -13.60 47.99 39.75
CA THR A 7 -13.22 48.16 38.34
C THR A 7 -12.57 46.89 37.80
N LYS A 8 -13.12 46.41 36.68
CA LYS A 8 -12.44 45.71 35.58
C LYS A 8 -11.80 44.34 35.86
N GLU A 9 -12.57 43.29 35.60
CA GLU A 9 -12.07 42.24 34.70
C GLU A 9 -13.05 42.12 33.55
N ASP A 10 -12.68 42.82 32.48
CA ASP A 10 -13.37 42.86 31.20
C ASP A 10 -13.36 41.48 30.53
N ASN A 11 -14.55 41.00 30.17
CA ASN A 11 -14.88 40.42 28.86
C ASN A 11 -13.78 39.64 28.13
N ILE A 12 -13.63 38.34 28.45
CA ILE A 12 -13.27 37.32 27.44
C ILE A 12 -14.18 36.09 27.63
N SER A 13 -15.49 36.33 27.62
CA SER A 13 -16.48 35.30 27.31
C SER A 13 -16.79 35.37 25.81
N SER A 14 -15.83 34.97 24.98
CA SER A 14 -16.00 34.87 23.53
C SER A 14 -16.21 33.40 23.12
N ASN A 15 -17.48 33.02 23.00
CA ASN A 15 -18.02 31.99 22.09
C ASN A 15 -17.06 30.86 21.66
N LEU A 16 -16.88 29.84 22.51
CA LEU A 16 -16.50 28.52 22.03
C LEU A 16 -17.75 27.87 21.43
N GLN A 17 -18.04 28.17 20.16
CA GLN A 17 -18.99 27.39 19.37
C GLN A 17 -18.43 25.96 19.23
N TYR A 18 -19.03 25.04 19.98
CA TYR A 18 -18.88 23.60 19.76
C TYR A 18 -19.47 23.24 18.40
N LEU A 19 -18.80 22.34 17.70
CA LEU A 19 -19.19 21.92 16.37
C LEU A 19 -20.44 21.02 16.44
N ASP A 20 -21.58 21.48 15.91
CA ASP A 20 -22.79 20.66 15.86
C ASP A 20 -22.69 19.62 14.74
N TRP A 21 -22.27 18.41 15.13
CA TRP A 21 -22.14 17.27 14.24
C TRP A 21 -23.45 16.91 13.53
N THR A 22 -24.61 17.16 14.13
CA THR A 22 -25.90 16.82 13.51
C THR A 22 -26.23 17.74 12.34
N THR A 23 -25.89 19.02 12.44
CA THR A 23 -26.04 20.00 11.37
C THR A 23 -25.06 19.72 10.23
N ILE A 24 -23.82 19.37 10.55
CA ILE A 24 -22.82 18.97 9.55
C ILE A 24 -23.24 17.70 8.83
N CYS A 25 -23.76 16.71 9.54
CA CYS A 25 -24.30 15.50 8.94
C CYS A 25 -25.44 15.77 7.96
N LYS A 26 -26.35 16.72 8.26
CA LYS A 26 -27.41 17.13 7.34
C LYS A 26 -26.86 17.83 6.09
N GLU A 27 -25.85 18.68 6.23
CA GLU A 27 -25.20 19.28 5.07
C GLU A 27 -24.43 18.28 4.22
N ILE A 28 -23.76 17.33 4.86
CA ILE A 28 -23.09 16.23 4.17
C ILE A 28 -24.13 15.37 3.44
N GLU A 29 -25.28 15.09 4.06
CA GLU A 29 -26.41 14.40 3.43
C GLU A 29 -26.93 15.17 2.20
N ALA A 30 -27.07 16.50 2.30
CA ALA A 30 -27.53 17.34 1.20
C ALA A 30 -26.52 17.40 0.03
N LYS A 31 -25.21 17.47 0.32
CA LYS A 31 -24.16 17.60 -0.72
C LYS A 31 -23.69 16.28 -1.31
N LEU A 32 -23.59 15.21 -0.52
CA LEU A 32 -23.12 13.90 -0.97
C LEU A 32 -24.26 12.94 -1.31
N GLY A 33 -25.51 13.28 -0.97
CA GLY A 33 -26.68 12.46 -1.21
C GLY A 33 -26.96 11.47 -0.08
N LYS A 34 -28.26 11.19 0.10
CA LYS A 34 -28.79 10.38 1.20
C LYS A 34 -28.22 8.96 1.26
N ASP A 35 -28.02 8.32 0.11
CA ASP A 35 -27.50 6.95 0.05
C ASP A 35 -26.04 6.84 0.50
N ILE A 36 -25.20 7.83 0.15
CA ILE A 36 -23.80 7.89 0.59
C ILE A 36 -23.74 8.20 2.08
N TYR A 37 -24.58 9.13 2.53
CA TYR A 37 -24.69 9.46 3.94
C TYR A 37 -25.08 8.23 4.77
N GLU A 38 -26.16 7.53 4.43
CA GLU A 38 -26.61 6.35 5.17
C GLU A 38 -25.61 5.18 5.12
N SER A 39 -24.93 4.99 3.99
CA SER A 39 -24.01 3.87 3.80
C SER A 39 -22.69 4.04 4.54
N TRP A 40 -22.14 5.26 4.59
CA TRP A 40 -20.75 5.50 5.00
C TRP A 40 -20.60 6.54 6.11
N ILE A 41 -21.43 7.57 6.15
CA ILE A 41 -21.19 8.78 6.95
C ILE A 41 -22.04 8.80 8.22
N LYS A 42 -23.30 8.34 8.16
CA LYS A 42 -24.20 8.12 9.30
C LYS A 42 -23.61 7.20 10.37
N LYS A 43 -22.68 6.33 9.95
CA LYS A 43 -21.94 5.40 10.81
C LYS A 43 -20.75 6.04 11.52
N LEU A 44 -20.39 7.28 11.17
CA LEU A 44 -19.32 8.02 11.82
C LEU A 44 -19.89 8.85 12.97
N LYS A 45 -19.26 8.81 14.13
CA LYS A 45 -19.64 9.67 15.27
C LYS A 45 -18.48 10.56 15.65
N LEU A 46 -18.78 11.81 15.97
CA LEU A 46 -17.81 12.72 16.58
C LEU A 46 -17.43 12.19 17.97
N VAL A 47 -16.13 12.02 18.21
CA VAL A 47 -15.59 11.56 19.50
C VAL A 47 -15.03 12.75 20.26
N GLU A 48 -14.09 13.47 19.63
CA GLU A 48 -13.43 14.62 20.23
C GLU A 48 -13.21 15.72 19.18
N GLU A 49 -13.31 16.96 19.64
CA GLU A 49 -13.03 18.16 18.86
C GLU A 49 -11.86 18.90 19.48
N PHE A 50 -10.80 19.10 18.71
CA PHE A 50 -9.66 19.93 19.10
C PHE A 50 -9.61 21.19 18.23
N GLN A 51 -8.81 22.18 18.64
CA GLN A 51 -8.73 23.47 17.93
C GLN A 51 -8.34 23.35 16.45
N HIS A 52 -7.53 22.35 16.08
CA HIS A 52 -6.94 22.21 14.74
C HIS A 52 -7.28 20.89 14.02
N TYR A 53 -7.87 19.91 14.73
CA TYR A 53 -8.23 18.62 14.17
C TYR A 53 -9.44 18.02 14.86
N LEU A 54 -10.10 17.09 14.18
CA LEU A 54 -11.36 16.49 14.61
C LEU A 54 -11.24 14.97 14.61
N VAL A 55 -11.73 14.31 15.66
CA VAL A 55 -11.63 12.86 15.82
C VAL A 55 -12.99 12.20 15.61
N LEU A 56 -13.09 11.37 14.56
CA LEU A 56 -14.28 10.59 14.25
C LEU A 56 -14.10 9.12 14.62
N SER A 57 -15.11 8.51 15.22
CA SER A 57 -15.17 7.06 15.35
C SER A 57 -15.74 6.44 14.08
N SER A 58 -15.18 5.31 13.69
CA SER A 58 -15.67 4.47 12.61
C SER A 58 -15.89 3.03 13.10
N PRO A 59 -16.95 2.33 12.69
CA PRO A 59 -17.23 0.98 13.18
C PRO A 59 -16.18 -0.05 12.76
N THR A 60 -15.50 0.20 11.64
CA THR A 60 -14.49 -0.70 11.09
C THR A 60 -13.38 0.09 10.42
N ARG A 61 -12.15 -0.47 10.40
CA ARG A 61 -11.02 0.07 9.61
C ARG A 61 -11.39 0.29 8.15
N PHE A 62 -12.26 -0.56 7.60
CA PHE A 62 -12.73 -0.49 6.23
C PHE A 62 -13.56 0.78 5.95
N ILE A 63 -14.54 1.10 6.80
CA ILE A 63 -15.36 2.31 6.61
C ILE A 63 -14.47 3.55 6.74
N ARG A 64 -13.55 3.57 7.70
CA ARG A 64 -12.53 4.61 7.84
C ARG A 64 -11.75 4.78 6.53
N ASP A 65 -11.09 3.73 6.06
CA ASP A 65 -10.19 3.81 4.90
C ASP A 65 -10.94 4.21 3.62
N TRP A 66 -12.21 3.80 3.49
CA TRP A 66 -13.09 4.20 2.39
C TRP A 66 -13.46 5.69 2.43
N VAL A 67 -13.87 6.19 3.61
CA VAL A 67 -14.19 7.61 3.82
C VAL A 67 -12.93 8.46 3.62
N VAL A 68 -11.79 8.02 4.17
CA VAL A 68 -10.48 8.67 4.01
C VAL A 68 -10.09 8.75 2.53
N SER A 69 -10.21 7.66 1.79
CA SER A 69 -9.76 7.61 0.39
C SER A 69 -10.60 8.46 -0.56
N ARG A 70 -11.89 8.68 -0.28
CA ARG A 70 -12.84 9.14 -1.30
C ARG A 70 -13.64 10.38 -0.92
N TYR A 71 -13.82 10.63 0.36
CA TYR A 71 -14.73 11.68 0.85
C TYR A 71 -14.09 12.61 1.88
N ILE A 72 -12.86 12.35 2.32
CA ILE A 72 -12.24 13.13 3.41
C ILE A 72 -12.09 14.60 3.08
N ASP A 73 -11.66 14.91 1.86
CA ASP A 73 -11.45 16.30 1.43
C ASP A 73 -12.79 17.05 1.38
N LYS A 74 -13.85 16.39 0.89
CA LYS A 74 -15.20 16.97 0.84
C LYS A 74 -15.80 17.15 2.23
N ILE A 75 -15.59 16.21 3.14
CA ILE A 75 -16.04 16.32 4.54
C ILE A 75 -15.29 17.47 5.23
N LEU A 76 -13.99 17.60 4.98
CA LEU A 76 -13.15 18.65 5.53
C LEU A 76 -13.52 20.04 5.00
N GLU A 77 -13.86 20.16 3.71
CA GLU A 77 -14.42 21.38 3.11
C GLU A 77 -15.72 21.82 3.79
N ILE A 78 -16.63 20.87 4.06
CA ILE A 78 -17.90 21.17 4.74
C ILE A 78 -17.65 21.59 6.19
N ILE A 79 -16.78 20.88 6.93
CA ILE A 79 -16.42 21.24 8.31
C ILE A 79 -15.79 22.64 8.37
N LYS A 80 -14.98 23.01 7.37
CA LYS A 80 -14.36 24.35 7.29
C LYS A 80 -15.34 25.50 7.12
N LEU A 81 -16.56 25.26 6.62
CA LEU A 81 -17.61 26.28 6.55
C LEU A 81 -18.06 26.71 7.96
N TYR A 82 -18.04 25.76 8.90
CA TYR A 82 -18.44 25.99 10.29
C TYR A 82 -17.26 26.40 11.17
N LYS A 83 -16.09 25.78 10.96
CA LYS A 83 -14.90 26.05 11.78
C LYS A 83 -13.62 26.00 10.95
N LYS A 84 -13.18 27.19 10.52
CA LYS A 84 -12.00 27.38 9.64
C LYS A 84 -10.67 26.90 10.25
N THR A 85 -10.60 26.72 11.57
CA THR A 85 -9.37 26.30 12.25
C THR A 85 -9.08 24.80 12.10
N ILE A 86 -10.08 23.98 11.72
CA ILE A 86 -9.92 22.54 11.55
C ILE A 86 -9.25 22.23 10.20
N ASN A 87 -8.07 21.64 10.24
CA ASN A 87 -7.28 21.31 9.05
C ASN A 87 -7.03 19.81 8.89
N LYS A 88 -7.48 18.98 9.84
CA LYS A 88 -7.24 17.54 9.83
C LYS A 88 -8.39 16.79 10.47
N ILE A 89 -8.68 15.60 9.95
CA ILE A 89 -9.66 14.67 10.52
C ILE A 89 -8.91 13.37 10.82
N ASP A 90 -8.92 12.96 12.08
CA ASP A 90 -8.37 11.70 12.55
C ASP A 90 -9.50 10.71 12.86
N PHE A 91 -9.18 9.41 12.85
CA PHE A 91 -10.17 8.37 13.04
C PHE A 91 -9.77 7.34 14.10
N ILE A 92 -10.72 6.97 14.94
CA ILE A 92 -10.62 5.87 15.92
C ILE A 92 -11.58 4.75 15.49
N ILE A 93 -11.22 3.49 15.72
CA ILE A 93 -12.09 2.35 15.38
C ILE A 93 -12.87 1.95 16.64
N GLU A 94 -14.19 1.76 16.52
CA GLU A 94 -15.05 1.41 17.67
C GLU A 94 -14.60 0.13 18.40
N SER A 95 -13.88 -0.79 17.74
CA SER A 95 -13.30 -1.98 18.38
C SER A 95 -12.22 -1.68 19.44
N GLU A 96 -11.66 -0.47 19.46
CA GLU A 96 -10.73 0.00 20.51
C GLU A 96 -11.47 0.68 21.67
N ILE A 97 -12.73 1.07 21.47
CA ILE A 97 -13.62 1.65 22.49
C ILE A 97 -14.27 0.53 23.32
N SER A 98 -14.49 -0.65 22.72
CA SER A 98 -15.19 -1.79 23.32
C SER A 98 -14.35 -2.69 24.24
N VAL A 99 -13.19 -2.24 24.72
CA VAL A 99 -12.51 -2.91 25.86
C VAL A 99 -12.99 -2.32 27.20
N ASN A 100 -13.65 -1.16 27.21
CA ASN A 100 -14.20 -0.54 28.42
C ASN A 100 -15.65 -0.08 28.21
N SER A 101 -16.61 -1.01 28.13
CA SER A 101 -17.98 -0.84 28.63
C SER A 101 -18.88 -1.98 28.16
N ASN A 102 -19.17 -2.91 29.06
CA ASN A 102 -20.29 -3.85 28.92
C ASN A 102 -21.59 -3.16 29.35
N ASN A 103 -22.66 -3.27 28.55
CA ASN A 103 -23.96 -3.87 28.93
C ASN A 103 -25.17 -3.33 28.13
N VAL A 104 -26.11 -4.26 27.91
CA VAL A 104 -27.58 -4.15 27.70
C VAL A 104 -28.19 -4.07 26.28
N SER A 105 -28.83 -5.20 25.93
CA SER A 105 -30.13 -5.47 25.24
C SER A 105 -30.44 -5.08 23.79
N ASP A 106 -30.71 -6.12 23.00
CA ASP A 106 -31.92 -6.42 22.20
C ASP A 106 -32.94 -5.30 21.90
N ASN A 107 -33.20 -5.05 20.60
CA ASN A 107 -34.42 -5.53 19.92
C ASN A 107 -34.59 -4.95 18.50
N ASN A 108 -35.01 -5.83 17.58
CA ASN A 108 -35.93 -5.65 16.43
C ASN A 108 -35.94 -4.35 15.61
N ILE A 109 -35.93 -4.48 14.28
CA ILE A 109 -37.04 -4.05 13.38
C ILE A 109 -36.87 -4.64 11.98
N LYS A 110 -38.01 -5.13 11.45
CA LYS A 110 -38.25 -5.79 10.18
C LYS A 110 -38.39 -4.80 9.01
N ILE A 111 -37.80 -5.18 7.86
CA ILE A 111 -38.33 -5.20 6.47
C ILE A 111 -39.34 -4.11 6.02
N ALA A 112 -39.01 -3.39 4.95
CA ALA A 112 -39.97 -3.06 3.88
C ALA A 112 -39.27 -2.86 2.52
N LYS A 113 -39.86 -3.44 1.47
CA LYS A 113 -39.43 -3.48 0.06
C LYS A 113 -40.18 -2.41 -0.76
N GLN A 114 -39.60 -2.08 -1.94
CA GLN A 114 -40.18 -1.40 -3.12
C GLN A 114 -40.35 0.13 -2.99
N SER A 115 -40.03 0.96 -3.98
CA SER A 115 -40.29 0.83 -5.42
C SER A 115 -39.26 1.57 -6.30
N LYS A 116 -39.13 1.10 -7.54
CA LYS A 116 -38.37 1.71 -8.64
C LYS A 116 -39.20 2.83 -9.28
N THR A 117 -38.58 3.98 -9.54
CA THR A 117 -38.66 4.69 -10.84
C THR A 117 -37.45 5.64 -10.99
N SER A 118 -36.97 5.69 -12.22
CA SER A 118 -35.64 6.07 -12.69
C SER A 118 -35.49 7.54 -13.02
N ASN A 119 -34.31 8.12 -12.72
CA ASN A 119 -33.52 8.98 -13.62
C ASN A 119 -32.15 9.39 -13.01
N VAL A 120 -31.53 8.46 -12.29
CA VAL A 120 -30.09 8.45 -12.01
C VAL A 120 -29.65 7.04 -12.41
N SER A 121 -28.64 6.92 -13.28
CA SER A 121 -28.08 5.62 -13.60
C SER A 121 -27.49 5.02 -12.32
N PHE A 122 -28.27 4.13 -11.69
CA PHE A 122 -27.77 3.21 -10.69
C PHE A 122 -26.54 2.54 -11.32
N ILE A 123 -25.35 2.76 -10.76
CA ILE A 123 -24.24 1.85 -11.03
C ILE A 123 -24.69 0.55 -10.41
N GLU A 124 -25.25 -0.35 -11.24
CA GLU A 124 -25.72 -1.64 -10.78
C GLU A 124 -24.58 -2.33 -10.03
N ASP A 125 -24.88 -2.79 -8.83
CA ASP A 125 -23.93 -3.38 -7.88
C ASP A 125 -23.58 -4.82 -8.30
N SER A 126 -23.26 -4.99 -9.59
CA SER A 126 -22.85 -6.22 -10.24
C SER A 126 -21.34 -6.22 -10.37
N PRO A 127 -20.61 -7.31 -10.02
CA PRO A 127 -19.17 -7.41 -10.25
C PRO A 127 -18.75 -7.22 -11.72
N ILE A 128 -19.69 -7.33 -12.66
CA ILE A 128 -19.49 -7.00 -14.08
C ILE A 128 -19.17 -5.51 -14.25
N ASN A 129 -19.77 -4.62 -13.45
CA ASN A 129 -19.45 -3.18 -13.41
C ASN A 129 -18.14 -2.86 -12.67
N TYR A 130 -17.54 -3.84 -12.00
CA TYR A 130 -16.25 -3.71 -11.32
C TYR A 130 -15.09 -4.33 -12.11
N SER A 131 -15.35 -4.78 -13.35
CA SER A 131 -14.30 -5.29 -14.24
C SER A 131 -13.20 -4.22 -14.39
N ARG A 132 -12.01 -4.51 -13.90
CA ARG A 132 -10.87 -3.57 -13.85
C ARG A 132 -10.19 -3.39 -15.20
N LEU A 133 -10.93 -3.56 -16.29
CA LEU A 133 -10.43 -3.48 -17.64
C LEU A 133 -10.25 -2.01 -18.04
N ASP A 134 -9.03 -1.53 -17.87
CA ASP A 134 -8.56 -0.23 -18.35
C ASP A 134 -8.03 -0.37 -19.78
N PRO A 135 -8.67 0.26 -20.80
CA PRO A 135 -8.28 0.16 -22.21
C PRO A 135 -6.83 0.53 -22.50
N ASN A 136 -6.21 1.36 -21.65
CA ASN A 136 -4.83 1.79 -21.83
C ASN A 136 -3.80 0.69 -21.49
N LYS A 137 -4.21 -0.36 -20.76
CA LYS A 137 -3.34 -1.47 -20.37
C LYS A 137 -3.55 -2.68 -21.27
N ASN A 138 -3.33 -2.49 -22.56
CA ASN A 138 -3.37 -3.54 -23.59
C ASN A 138 -1.97 -4.05 -23.93
N PHE A 139 -1.88 -5.06 -24.81
CA PHE A 139 -0.59 -5.65 -25.21
C PHE A 139 0.28 -4.71 -26.04
N GLU A 140 -0.31 -3.77 -26.78
CA GLU A 140 0.41 -2.81 -27.63
C GLU A 140 1.16 -1.77 -26.79
N ASN A 141 0.54 -1.32 -25.70
CA ASN A 141 1.12 -0.38 -24.75
C ASN A 141 2.09 -1.04 -23.75
N PHE A 142 2.22 -2.37 -23.78
CA PHE A 142 3.15 -3.08 -22.91
C PHE A 142 4.54 -3.14 -23.56
N VAL A 143 5.48 -2.34 -23.02
CA VAL A 143 6.87 -2.34 -23.51
C VAL A 143 7.58 -3.62 -23.09
N VAL A 144 8.08 -4.36 -24.08
CA VAL A 144 8.77 -5.63 -23.88
C VAL A 144 10.28 -5.40 -23.79
N GLY A 145 10.91 -6.09 -22.84
CA GLY A 145 12.36 -6.18 -22.66
C GLY A 145 12.75 -7.56 -22.15
N LYS A 146 14.04 -7.79 -21.91
CA LYS A 146 14.55 -9.12 -21.51
C LYS A 146 13.90 -9.64 -20.23
N SER A 147 13.64 -8.74 -19.27
CA SER A 147 13.12 -9.09 -17.93
C SER A 147 11.64 -9.48 -17.88
N ASN A 148 10.85 -9.11 -18.89
CA ASN A 148 9.39 -9.35 -18.92
C ASN A 148 8.92 -10.08 -20.20
N ASN A 149 9.82 -10.42 -21.13
CA ASN A 149 9.47 -11.08 -22.38
C ASN A 149 8.78 -12.43 -22.15
N LEU A 150 9.29 -13.27 -21.23
CA LEU A 150 8.68 -14.58 -20.96
C LEU A 150 7.23 -14.45 -20.48
N ALA A 151 6.97 -13.53 -19.54
CA ALA A 151 5.62 -13.25 -19.05
C ALA A 151 4.71 -12.70 -20.15
N TYR A 152 5.24 -11.84 -21.02
CA TYR A 152 4.51 -11.32 -22.17
C TYR A 152 4.12 -12.43 -23.16
N GLN A 153 5.08 -13.27 -23.57
CA GLN A 153 4.85 -14.38 -24.49
C GLN A 153 3.87 -15.41 -23.91
N ALA A 154 4.03 -15.77 -22.63
CA ALA A 154 3.09 -16.64 -21.93
C ALA A 154 1.67 -16.05 -21.90
N SER A 155 1.54 -14.75 -21.65
CA SER A 155 0.26 -14.04 -21.67
C SER A 155 -0.38 -14.07 -23.07
N GLN A 156 0.40 -13.90 -24.13
CA GLN A 156 -0.10 -14.01 -25.50
C GLN A 156 -0.54 -15.44 -25.84
N LYS A 157 0.25 -16.45 -25.46
CA LYS A 157 -0.05 -17.86 -25.71
C LYS A 157 -1.34 -18.33 -25.03
N VAL A 158 -1.61 -17.84 -23.83
CA VAL A 158 -2.86 -18.12 -23.11
C VAL A 158 -4.08 -17.53 -23.80
N CYS A 159 -3.93 -16.41 -24.52
CA CYS A 159 -5.02 -15.87 -25.35
C CYS A 159 -5.26 -16.67 -26.64
N GLU A 160 -4.25 -17.39 -27.16
CA GLU A 160 -4.36 -18.21 -28.38
C GLU A 160 -4.88 -19.62 -28.07
N GLN A 161 -4.37 -20.24 -27.01
CA GLN A 161 -4.67 -21.60 -26.60
C GLN A 161 -5.30 -21.61 -25.20
N ILE A 162 -6.62 -21.46 -25.18
CA ILE A 162 -7.43 -21.52 -23.95
C ILE A 162 -7.30 -22.92 -23.32
N ALA A 163 -7.24 -22.97 -22.00
CA ALA A 163 -7.22 -24.18 -21.17
C ALA A 163 -5.95 -25.06 -21.23
N HIS A 164 -5.06 -24.92 -22.23
CA HIS A 164 -3.82 -25.71 -22.30
C HIS A 164 -2.82 -25.31 -21.18
N TYR A 165 -2.71 -24.00 -20.91
CA TYR A 165 -1.84 -23.46 -19.87
C TYR A 165 -2.70 -22.91 -18.72
N ASN A 166 -3.30 -23.80 -17.92
CA ASN A 166 -4.29 -23.45 -16.91
C ASN A 166 -3.94 -24.03 -15.53
N PRO A 167 -3.79 -23.20 -14.47
CA PRO A 167 -3.83 -21.74 -14.49
C PRO A 167 -2.55 -21.11 -15.07
N LEU A 168 -2.66 -19.88 -15.58
CA LEU A 168 -1.50 -19.01 -15.77
C LEU A 168 -1.22 -18.27 -14.45
N PHE A 169 -0.05 -18.47 -13.88
CA PHE A 169 0.37 -17.82 -12.64
C PHE A 169 1.54 -16.86 -12.91
N ILE A 170 1.27 -15.56 -12.86
CA ILE A 170 2.28 -14.51 -13.06
C ILE A 170 2.70 -13.95 -11.71
N TYR A 171 3.99 -13.97 -11.40
CA TYR A 171 4.49 -13.37 -10.16
C TYR A 171 5.67 -12.44 -10.37
N GLY A 172 5.86 -11.53 -9.42
CA GLY A 172 6.92 -10.54 -9.46
C GLY A 172 6.70 -9.48 -8.40
N GLY A 173 7.72 -8.66 -8.16
CA GLY A 173 7.62 -7.56 -7.22
C GLY A 173 6.57 -6.49 -7.58
N ILE A 174 6.46 -5.50 -6.71
CA ILE A 174 5.53 -4.38 -6.87
C ILE A 174 5.89 -3.58 -8.13
N GLY A 175 4.88 -3.16 -8.89
CA GLY A 175 5.10 -2.26 -10.03
C GLY A 175 5.88 -2.85 -11.21
N MET A 176 5.88 -4.18 -11.38
CA MET A 176 6.58 -4.85 -12.50
C MET A 176 5.70 -5.08 -13.75
N GLY A 177 4.43 -4.68 -13.74
CA GLY A 177 3.53 -4.85 -14.89
C GLY A 177 2.57 -6.04 -14.83
N LYS A 178 2.50 -6.76 -13.69
CA LYS A 178 1.54 -7.87 -13.48
C LYS A 178 0.10 -7.49 -13.83
N THR A 179 -0.43 -6.46 -13.18
CA THR A 179 -1.79 -5.96 -13.44
C THR A 179 -1.99 -5.49 -14.88
N HIS A 180 -0.92 -5.02 -15.56
CA HIS A 180 -1.00 -4.64 -16.97
C HIS A 180 -1.19 -5.88 -17.85
N LEU A 181 -0.37 -6.92 -17.67
CA LEU A 181 -0.51 -8.17 -18.42
C LEU A 181 -1.86 -8.85 -18.18
N LEU A 182 -2.31 -8.92 -16.92
CA LEU A 182 -3.64 -9.45 -16.57
C LEU A 182 -4.75 -8.70 -17.31
N ASN A 183 -4.67 -7.37 -17.32
CA ASN A 183 -5.65 -6.55 -18.04
C ASN A 183 -5.55 -6.75 -19.56
N ALA A 184 -4.34 -6.83 -20.12
CA ALA A 184 -4.14 -7.07 -21.55
C ALA A 184 -4.74 -8.40 -22.02
N ILE A 185 -4.58 -9.48 -21.22
CA ILE A 185 -5.25 -10.76 -21.45
C ILE A 185 -6.77 -10.57 -21.44
N GLY A 186 -7.29 -9.89 -20.41
CA GLY A 186 -8.72 -9.60 -20.29
C GLY A 186 -9.27 -8.81 -21.47
N LEU A 187 -8.59 -7.76 -21.92
CA LEU A 187 -9.02 -6.96 -23.07
C LEU A 187 -9.04 -7.80 -24.35
N LYS A 188 -7.99 -8.58 -24.61
CA LYS A 188 -7.87 -9.41 -25.82
C LYS A 188 -8.94 -10.51 -25.89
N MET A 189 -9.34 -11.07 -24.75
CA MET A 189 -10.31 -12.16 -24.71
C MET A 189 -11.77 -11.69 -24.56
N LYS A 190 -12.02 -10.38 -24.37
CA LYS A 190 -13.33 -9.83 -23.99
C LYS A 190 -14.41 -10.00 -25.06
N GLU A 191 -14.02 -9.97 -26.32
CA GLU A 191 -14.98 -10.00 -27.44
C GLU A 191 -15.74 -11.32 -27.52
N ASN A 192 -15.10 -12.43 -27.14
CA ASN A 192 -15.64 -13.78 -27.33
C ASN A 192 -15.94 -14.53 -26.03
N ASN A 193 -15.59 -13.98 -24.86
CA ASN A 193 -15.66 -14.71 -23.59
C ASN A 193 -16.30 -13.91 -22.47
N LYS A 194 -16.97 -14.58 -21.52
CA LYS A 194 -17.40 -13.94 -20.27
C LYS A 194 -16.21 -13.79 -19.34
N ILE A 195 -15.81 -12.55 -19.09
CA ILE A 195 -14.63 -12.24 -18.27
C ILE A 195 -15.04 -11.77 -16.89
N MET A 196 -14.33 -12.29 -15.88
CA MET A 196 -14.35 -11.76 -14.52
C MET A 196 -12.93 -11.37 -14.14
N PHE A 197 -12.68 -10.06 -13.99
CA PHE A 197 -11.40 -9.55 -13.50
C PHE A 197 -11.59 -8.88 -12.14
N ILE A 198 -11.03 -9.48 -11.09
CA ILE A 198 -11.21 -9.07 -9.71
C ILE A 198 -9.89 -9.10 -8.92
N SER A 199 -9.76 -8.31 -7.84
CA SER A 199 -8.68 -8.52 -6.88
C SER A 199 -9.05 -9.59 -5.86
N ALA A 200 -8.06 -10.26 -5.29
CA ALA A 200 -8.27 -11.16 -4.15
C ALA A 200 -9.08 -10.53 -3.02
N GLU A 201 -8.76 -9.29 -2.64
CA GLU A 201 -9.50 -8.54 -1.62
C GLU A 201 -10.99 -8.36 -1.97
N ARG A 202 -11.30 -8.06 -3.24
CA ARG A 202 -12.68 -7.88 -3.69
C ARG A 202 -13.45 -9.19 -3.74
N PHE A 203 -12.80 -10.28 -4.17
CA PHE A 203 -13.37 -11.62 -4.05
C PHE A 203 -13.74 -11.92 -2.59
N MET A 204 -12.85 -11.58 -1.65
CA MET A 204 -13.14 -11.76 -0.23
C MET A 204 -14.31 -10.92 0.25
N TYR A 205 -14.39 -9.65 -0.17
CA TYR A 205 -15.51 -8.78 0.15
C TYR A 205 -16.86 -9.37 -0.30
N HIS A 206 -16.94 -9.87 -1.54
CA HIS A 206 -18.15 -10.51 -2.05
C HIS A 206 -18.52 -11.78 -1.30
N PHE A 207 -17.53 -12.60 -0.92
CA PHE A 207 -17.78 -13.78 -0.11
C PHE A 207 -18.36 -13.42 1.26
N ILE A 208 -17.76 -12.47 1.99
CA ILE A 208 -18.26 -12.03 3.30
C ILE A 208 -19.66 -11.41 3.17
N LYS A 209 -19.90 -10.59 2.14
CA LYS A 209 -21.22 -10.03 1.84
C LYS A 209 -22.26 -11.13 1.62
N SER A 210 -21.89 -12.20 0.90
CA SER A 210 -22.79 -13.32 0.64
C SER A 210 -23.08 -14.19 1.87
N ILE A 211 -22.13 -14.35 2.80
CA ILE A 211 -22.40 -14.98 4.10
C ILE A 211 -23.42 -14.14 4.87
N ARG A 212 -23.14 -12.84 5.01
CA ARG A 212 -23.98 -11.94 5.81
C ARG A 212 -25.42 -11.88 5.31
N ASN A 213 -25.62 -11.95 4.00
CA ASN A 213 -26.93 -11.87 3.36
C ASN A 213 -27.58 -13.23 3.11
N ASN A 214 -26.93 -14.35 3.47
CA ASN A 214 -27.35 -15.71 3.10
C ASN A 214 -27.52 -15.92 1.58
N GLU A 215 -26.65 -15.32 0.77
CA GLU A 215 -26.69 -15.33 -0.69
C GLU A 215 -25.54 -16.17 -1.32
N MET A 216 -25.17 -17.27 -0.68
CA MET A 216 -24.06 -18.12 -1.13
C MET A 216 -24.25 -18.72 -2.53
N VAL A 217 -25.49 -19.05 -2.90
CA VAL A 217 -25.80 -19.56 -4.24
C VAL A 217 -25.48 -18.50 -5.30
N LYS A 218 -25.93 -17.25 -5.08
CA LYS A 218 -25.63 -16.13 -5.97
C LYS A 218 -24.13 -15.89 -6.09
N PHE A 219 -23.38 -16.00 -4.99
CA PHE A 219 -21.92 -15.90 -5.01
C PHE A 219 -21.30 -16.97 -5.91
N LYS A 220 -21.71 -18.23 -5.77
CA LYS A 220 -21.19 -19.34 -6.58
C LYS A 220 -21.52 -19.15 -8.06
N ASP A 221 -22.76 -18.81 -8.39
CA ASP A 221 -23.19 -18.57 -9.77
C ASP A 221 -22.39 -17.45 -10.43
N LEU A 222 -22.10 -16.40 -9.66
CA LEU A 222 -21.36 -15.23 -10.12
C LEU A 222 -19.90 -15.54 -10.46
N PHE A 223 -19.22 -16.29 -9.60
CA PHE A 223 -17.79 -16.57 -9.73
C PHE A 223 -17.46 -17.85 -10.51
N ARG A 224 -18.42 -18.77 -10.70
CA ARG A 224 -18.23 -20.03 -11.45
C ARG A 224 -18.77 -19.98 -12.89
N LYS A 225 -19.48 -18.91 -13.25
CA LYS A 225 -19.96 -18.66 -14.63
C LYS A 225 -18.92 -18.19 -15.65
N PRO A 226 -17.88 -17.38 -15.33
CA PRO A 226 -17.02 -16.79 -16.35
C PRO A 226 -16.20 -17.85 -17.10
N ASP A 227 -15.86 -17.55 -18.35
CA ASP A 227 -15.00 -18.37 -19.20
C ASP A 227 -13.52 -17.99 -19.01
N LEU A 228 -13.27 -16.75 -18.58
CA LEU A 228 -11.97 -16.26 -18.13
C LEU A 228 -12.08 -15.65 -16.72
N PHE A 229 -11.39 -16.24 -15.76
CA PHE A 229 -11.33 -15.79 -14.38
C PHE A 229 -9.94 -15.24 -14.07
N ILE A 230 -9.83 -13.92 -13.90
CA ILE A 230 -8.60 -13.21 -13.60
C ILE A 230 -8.64 -12.72 -12.16
N ILE A 231 -7.65 -13.13 -11.36
CA ILE A 231 -7.49 -12.69 -9.97
C ILE A 231 -6.14 -11.99 -9.76
N ASP A 232 -6.20 -10.71 -9.39
CA ASP A 232 -5.02 -9.91 -9.07
C ASP A 232 -4.66 -10.03 -7.57
N ASP A 233 -3.36 -10.04 -7.29
CA ASP A 233 -2.77 -9.98 -5.96
C ASP A 233 -3.28 -11.07 -4.98
N ILE A 234 -3.13 -12.35 -5.37
CA ILE A 234 -3.59 -13.51 -4.58
C ILE A 234 -3.00 -13.58 -3.16
N GLN A 235 -1.87 -12.88 -2.91
CA GLN A 235 -1.29 -12.76 -1.58
C GLN A 235 -2.23 -12.13 -0.55
N PHE A 236 -3.30 -11.43 -0.96
CA PHE A 236 -4.29 -10.91 -0.01
C PHE A 236 -5.30 -11.94 0.49
N VAL A 237 -5.33 -13.18 -0.04
CA VAL A 237 -6.19 -14.29 0.46
C VAL A 237 -5.63 -14.93 1.76
N ILE A 238 -4.64 -14.31 2.39
CA ILE A 238 -3.94 -14.84 3.56
C ILE A 238 -4.83 -14.84 4.82
N GLY A 239 -4.90 -15.99 5.50
CA GLY A 239 -5.27 -16.07 6.92
C GLY A 239 -6.74 -16.38 7.27
N LYS A 240 -7.61 -16.71 6.30
CA LYS A 240 -8.99 -17.16 6.59
C LYS A 240 -9.27 -18.52 5.92
N GLU A 241 -9.34 -19.58 6.71
CA GLU A 241 -9.48 -20.97 6.23
C GLU A 241 -10.75 -21.20 5.40
N ALA A 242 -11.91 -20.78 5.93
CA ALA A 242 -13.21 -20.90 5.23
C ALA A 242 -13.21 -20.22 3.85
N MET A 243 -12.39 -19.17 3.67
CA MET A 243 -12.32 -18.42 2.42
C MET A 243 -11.39 -19.06 1.42
N GLN A 244 -10.29 -19.61 1.90
CA GLN A 244 -9.40 -20.43 1.07
C GLN A 244 -10.11 -21.68 0.58
N GLU A 245 -10.99 -22.26 1.39
CA GLU A 245 -11.83 -23.39 1.01
C GLU A 245 -12.81 -23.03 -0.11
N GLU A 246 -13.60 -21.96 0.03
CA GLU A 246 -14.52 -21.57 -1.04
C GLU A 246 -13.77 -21.14 -2.32
N PHE A 247 -12.61 -20.48 -2.19
CA PHE A 247 -11.75 -20.18 -3.33
C PHE A 247 -11.27 -21.46 -4.02
N PHE A 248 -10.83 -22.46 -3.25
CA PHE A 248 -10.40 -23.75 -3.78
C PHE A 248 -11.53 -24.47 -4.54
N HIS A 249 -12.75 -24.47 -4.00
CA HIS A 249 -13.91 -25.05 -4.69
C HIS A 249 -14.30 -24.28 -5.94
N THR A 250 -14.24 -22.95 -5.91
CA THR A 250 -14.50 -22.10 -7.08
C THR A 250 -13.44 -22.33 -8.17
N PHE A 251 -12.18 -22.44 -7.78
CA PHE A 251 -11.07 -22.74 -8.67
C PHE A 251 -11.27 -24.08 -9.38
N ASN A 252 -11.56 -25.16 -8.64
CA ASN A 252 -11.77 -26.47 -9.25
C ASN A 252 -13.00 -26.48 -10.17
N ALA A 253 -14.12 -25.88 -9.74
CA ALA A 253 -15.31 -25.81 -10.59
C ALA A 253 -15.06 -25.07 -11.92
N LEU A 254 -14.20 -24.05 -11.92
CA LEU A 254 -13.80 -23.34 -13.14
C LEU A 254 -12.86 -24.18 -14.01
N ILE A 255 -11.88 -24.88 -13.42
CA ILE A 255 -11.00 -25.80 -14.15
C ILE A 255 -11.82 -26.92 -14.80
N ASP A 256 -12.71 -27.55 -14.05
CA ASP A 256 -13.54 -28.67 -14.54
C ASP A 256 -14.50 -28.23 -15.66
N LYS A 257 -14.96 -26.97 -15.62
CA LYS A 257 -15.74 -26.34 -16.69
C LYS A 257 -14.91 -26.06 -17.96
N GLY A 258 -13.58 -26.03 -17.85
CA GLY A 258 -12.69 -25.60 -18.93
C GLY A 258 -12.49 -24.08 -19.01
N SER A 259 -12.86 -23.34 -17.96
CA SER A 259 -12.61 -21.89 -17.90
C SER A 259 -11.11 -21.61 -17.72
N GLN A 260 -10.59 -20.59 -18.40
CA GLN A 260 -9.22 -20.13 -18.24
C GLN A 260 -9.06 -19.37 -16.92
N ILE A 261 -8.04 -19.71 -16.14
CA ILE A 261 -7.73 -19.02 -14.88
C ILE A 261 -6.38 -18.31 -15.02
N VAL A 262 -6.34 -17.02 -14.65
CA VAL A 262 -5.13 -16.21 -14.62
C VAL A 262 -4.98 -15.60 -13.24
N ILE A 263 -3.82 -15.79 -12.62
CA ILE A 263 -3.54 -15.40 -11.24
C ILE A 263 -2.30 -14.52 -11.24
N SER A 264 -2.32 -13.43 -10.47
CA SER A 264 -1.11 -12.69 -10.14
C SER A 264 -0.71 -12.79 -8.67
N SER A 265 0.59 -12.68 -8.40
CA SER A 265 1.11 -12.61 -7.04
C SER A 265 2.38 -11.75 -6.90
N ASP A 266 2.68 -11.32 -5.68
CA ASP A 266 3.97 -10.71 -5.33
C ASP A 266 5.13 -11.73 -5.28
N ARG A 267 4.83 -13.03 -5.22
CA ARG A 267 5.82 -14.12 -5.08
C ARG A 267 5.35 -15.42 -5.71
N ALA A 268 6.28 -16.35 -5.90
CA ALA A 268 5.99 -17.68 -6.44
C ALA A 268 5.02 -18.47 -5.53
N PRO A 269 4.24 -19.43 -6.07
CA PRO A 269 3.25 -20.19 -5.31
C PRO A 269 3.80 -20.81 -4.03
N ILE A 270 4.99 -21.41 -4.09
CA ILE A 270 5.63 -22.08 -2.96
C ILE A 270 6.04 -21.13 -1.83
N LYS A 271 6.25 -19.84 -2.15
CA LYS A 271 6.65 -18.79 -1.20
C LYS A 271 5.45 -18.10 -0.53
N LEU A 272 4.22 -18.47 -0.89
CA LEU A 272 3.01 -17.92 -0.28
C LEU A 272 2.81 -18.49 1.13
N THR A 273 3.16 -17.70 2.14
CA THR A 273 2.90 -18.05 3.55
C THR A 273 1.41 -17.98 3.85
N LYS A 274 0.89 -18.86 4.73
CA LYS A 274 -0.51 -18.84 5.19
C LYS A 274 -1.57 -19.07 4.09
N ILE A 275 -1.18 -19.75 3.02
CA ILE A 275 -2.10 -20.33 2.02
C ILE A 275 -2.00 -21.86 2.14
N GLN A 276 -3.14 -22.56 2.05
CA GLN A 276 -3.22 -24.02 2.12
C GLN A 276 -2.39 -24.69 1.01
N GLU A 277 -1.73 -25.79 1.36
CA GLU A 277 -0.79 -26.48 0.44
C GLU A 277 -1.49 -27.00 -0.83
N ARG A 278 -2.74 -27.45 -0.71
CA ARG A 278 -3.57 -27.87 -1.85
C ARG A 278 -3.78 -26.75 -2.87
N ILE A 279 -3.88 -25.50 -2.43
CA ILE A 279 -4.04 -24.34 -3.32
C ILE A 279 -2.72 -24.04 -4.02
N LYS A 280 -1.59 -24.07 -3.30
CA LYS A 280 -0.26 -23.87 -3.90
C LYS A 280 0.06 -24.93 -4.95
N SER A 281 -0.32 -26.19 -4.68
CA SER A 281 -0.18 -27.28 -5.63
C SER A 281 -0.95 -26.99 -6.92
N ARG A 282 -2.21 -26.54 -6.83
CA ARG A 282 -3.01 -26.13 -7.99
C ARG A 282 -2.40 -24.97 -8.76
N PHE A 283 -1.87 -23.96 -8.06
CA PHE A 283 -1.17 -22.84 -8.70
C PHE A 283 0.11 -23.28 -9.43
N SER A 284 0.80 -24.30 -8.91
CA SER A 284 2.04 -24.82 -9.48
C SER A 284 1.83 -25.82 -10.60
N GLY A 285 0.62 -26.40 -10.71
CA GLY A 285 0.28 -27.38 -11.74
C GLY A 285 0.04 -26.79 -13.14
N GLY A 286 -0.01 -25.46 -13.26
CA GLY A 286 -0.17 -24.75 -14.53
C GLY A 286 1.13 -24.10 -15.02
N LEU A 287 1.00 -23.02 -15.79
CA LEU A 287 2.13 -22.25 -16.31
C LEU A 287 2.52 -21.16 -15.30
N VAL A 288 3.68 -21.31 -14.67
CA VAL A 288 4.19 -20.36 -13.66
C VAL A 288 5.30 -19.51 -14.29
N VAL A 289 5.12 -18.20 -14.31
CA VAL A 289 6.06 -17.26 -14.96
C VAL A 289 6.40 -16.10 -14.04
N ASP A 290 7.68 -15.77 -13.97
CA ASP A 290 8.18 -14.59 -13.26
C ASP A 290 8.26 -13.35 -14.16
N ILE A 291 8.07 -12.19 -13.54
CA ILE A 291 8.51 -10.91 -14.07
C ILE A 291 9.70 -10.46 -13.24
N GLN A 292 10.82 -10.27 -13.91
CA GLN A 292 12.06 -9.85 -13.29
C GLN A 292 12.13 -8.32 -13.19
N ARG A 293 13.08 -7.83 -12.38
CA ARG A 293 13.36 -6.39 -12.29
C ARG A 293 13.76 -5.87 -13.66
N SER A 294 13.26 -4.68 -14.02
CA SER A 294 13.61 -4.05 -15.28
C SER A 294 15.11 -3.75 -15.34
N ASP A 295 15.69 -3.91 -16.52
CA ASP A 295 17.02 -3.40 -16.84
C ASP A 295 16.94 -1.90 -17.20
N PHE A 296 18.10 -1.29 -17.39
CA PHE A 296 18.19 0.12 -17.78
C PHE A 296 17.48 0.36 -19.12
N ASP A 297 17.71 -0.51 -20.10
CA ASP A 297 17.15 -0.40 -21.44
C ASP A 297 15.62 -0.43 -21.41
N LEU A 298 15.01 -1.39 -20.70
CA LEU A 298 13.55 -1.44 -20.56
C LEU A 298 13.00 -0.20 -19.87
N ARG A 299 13.66 0.32 -18.82
CA ARG A 299 13.21 1.56 -18.15
C ARG A 299 13.27 2.75 -19.10
N LEU A 300 14.34 2.88 -19.89
CA LEU A 300 14.49 3.95 -20.86
C LEU A 300 13.42 3.86 -21.95
N SER A 301 13.17 2.66 -22.50
CA SER A 301 12.11 2.43 -23.48
C SER A 301 10.72 2.76 -22.93
N ILE A 302 10.43 2.39 -21.67
CA ILE A 302 9.17 2.75 -21.00
C ILE A 302 9.05 4.27 -20.86
N LEU A 303 10.11 4.96 -20.44
CA LEU A 303 10.11 6.42 -20.32
C LEU A 303 9.85 7.10 -21.67
N LYS A 304 10.55 6.70 -22.72
CA LYS A 304 10.36 7.23 -24.08
C LYS A 304 8.92 7.01 -24.57
N ASN A 305 8.39 5.81 -24.38
CA ASN A 305 7.00 5.51 -24.75
C ASN A 305 6.01 6.39 -23.96
N LYS A 306 6.27 6.58 -22.66
CA LYS A 306 5.40 7.40 -21.80
C LYS A 306 5.43 8.88 -22.16
N VAL A 307 6.59 9.43 -22.54
CA VAL A 307 6.70 10.80 -23.06
C VAL A 307 5.86 10.95 -24.33
N ASN A 308 5.95 10.00 -25.27
CA ASN A 308 5.15 10.01 -26.50
C ASN A 308 3.65 9.94 -26.23
N GLU A 309 3.21 9.14 -25.25
CA GLU A 309 1.81 9.07 -24.82
C GLU A 309 1.32 10.41 -24.24
N ILE A 310 2.15 11.05 -23.41
CA ILE A 310 1.82 12.33 -22.79
C ILE A 310 1.78 13.44 -23.86
N LYS A 311 2.69 13.43 -24.85
CA LYS A 311 2.70 14.35 -26.00
C LYS A 311 1.43 14.26 -26.85
N LYS A 312 0.89 13.06 -27.05
CA LYS A 312 -0.40 12.88 -27.75
C LYS A 312 -1.58 13.48 -26.96
N SER A 313 -1.45 13.54 -25.64
CA SER A 313 -2.54 13.99 -24.75
C SER A 313 -2.51 15.50 -24.50
N PHE A 314 -1.35 16.15 -24.62
CA PHE A 314 -1.18 17.59 -24.42
C PHE A 314 -0.21 18.16 -25.46
N SER A 315 -0.61 19.22 -26.16
CA SER A 315 0.21 19.88 -27.20
C SER A 315 1.39 20.68 -26.64
N ASP A 316 1.27 21.18 -25.41
CA ASP A 316 2.16 22.23 -24.88
C ASP A 316 3.23 21.68 -23.92
N ILE A 317 3.66 20.44 -24.14
CA ILE A 317 4.67 19.80 -23.26
C ILE A 317 6.07 20.18 -23.72
N ILE A 318 6.85 20.69 -22.79
CA ILE A 318 8.29 20.82 -22.94
C ILE A 318 8.91 19.43 -22.78
N GLU A 319 9.52 18.93 -23.86
CA GLU A 319 10.08 17.59 -23.88
C GLU A 319 11.30 17.48 -22.97
N PRO A 320 11.37 16.45 -22.09
CA PRO A 320 12.57 16.18 -21.33
C PRO A 320 13.68 15.70 -22.28
N ASP A 321 14.88 16.26 -22.11
CA ASP A 321 16.07 15.88 -22.88
C ASP A 321 16.43 14.38 -22.68
N GLU A 322 17.09 13.77 -23.66
CA GLU A 322 17.52 12.37 -23.57
C GLU A 322 18.44 12.13 -22.37
N ASN A 323 19.31 13.09 -22.04
CA ASN A 323 20.18 13.02 -20.87
C ASN A 323 19.38 12.92 -19.57
N LEU A 324 18.23 13.60 -19.50
CA LEU A 324 17.34 13.54 -18.35
C LEU A 324 16.61 12.19 -18.27
N LEU A 325 16.16 11.64 -19.40
CA LEU A 325 15.56 10.30 -19.42
C LEU A 325 16.57 9.22 -19.01
N ASN A 326 17.81 9.32 -19.50
CA ASN A 326 18.92 8.45 -19.10
C ASN A 326 19.19 8.57 -17.60
N PHE A 327 19.20 9.80 -17.06
CA PHE A 327 19.34 10.04 -15.63
C PHE A 327 18.24 9.35 -14.82
N ILE A 328 16.96 9.53 -15.18
CA ILE A 328 15.83 8.90 -14.48
C ILE A 328 15.92 7.36 -14.56
N ALA A 329 16.24 6.80 -15.73
CA ALA A 329 16.41 5.36 -15.92
C ALA A 329 17.59 4.79 -15.11
N SER A 330 18.63 5.59 -14.87
CA SER A 330 19.80 5.21 -14.07
C SER A 330 19.51 5.21 -12.57
N GLU A 331 18.79 6.22 -12.06
CA GLU A 331 18.52 6.39 -10.62
C GLU A 331 17.34 5.53 -10.13
N MET A 332 16.26 5.43 -10.91
CA MET A 332 15.01 4.78 -10.49
C MET A 332 15.04 3.26 -10.73
N LYS A 333 15.73 2.51 -9.87
CA LYS A 333 15.96 1.06 -10.04
C LYS A 333 14.95 0.14 -9.35
N ILE A 334 14.08 0.64 -8.48
CA ILE A 334 13.27 -0.19 -7.57
C ILE A 334 12.08 -0.82 -8.31
N ASN A 335 11.23 0.00 -8.93
CA ASN A 335 10.07 -0.45 -9.69
C ASN A 335 9.65 0.57 -10.77
N ILE A 336 8.91 0.10 -11.78
CA ILE A 336 8.51 0.93 -12.93
C ILE A 336 7.54 2.04 -12.51
N ARG A 337 6.74 1.84 -11.44
CA ARG A 337 5.82 2.88 -10.94
C ARG A 337 6.58 4.11 -10.45
N GLU A 338 7.69 3.92 -9.74
CA GLU A 338 8.57 5.02 -9.33
C GLU A 338 9.22 5.71 -10.52
N THR A 339 9.70 4.94 -11.51
CA THR A 339 10.27 5.50 -12.75
C THR A 339 9.26 6.40 -13.48
N ILE A 340 8.02 5.92 -13.64
CA ILE A 340 6.93 6.71 -14.26
C ILE A 340 6.52 7.89 -13.37
N GLY A 341 6.48 7.70 -12.05
CA GLY A 341 6.17 8.76 -11.09
C GLY A 341 7.18 9.90 -11.12
N ALA A 342 8.47 9.58 -11.22
CA ALA A 342 9.56 10.55 -11.36
C ALA A 342 9.40 11.37 -12.65
N LEU A 343 9.14 10.71 -13.78
CA LEU A 343 8.88 11.39 -15.05
C LEU A 343 7.68 12.33 -14.95
N ASN A 344 6.54 11.85 -14.42
CA ASN A 344 5.35 12.67 -14.24
C ASN A 344 5.62 13.90 -13.37
N ARG A 345 6.38 13.75 -12.27
CA ARG A 345 6.74 14.85 -11.38
C ARG A 345 7.59 15.91 -12.09
N ILE A 346 8.55 15.49 -12.90
CA ILE A 346 9.37 16.42 -13.68
C ILE A 346 8.54 17.13 -14.76
N ILE A 347 7.70 16.40 -15.50
CA ILE A 347 6.81 17.00 -16.50
C ILE A 347 5.85 17.99 -15.86
N SER A 348 5.25 17.64 -14.71
CA SER A 348 4.37 18.55 -13.96
C SER A 348 5.11 19.82 -13.53
N PHE A 349 6.34 19.70 -13.03
CA PHE A 349 7.16 20.86 -12.66
C PHE A 349 7.47 21.74 -13.87
N SER A 350 7.91 21.13 -14.98
CA SER A 350 8.20 21.85 -16.22
C SER A 350 6.99 22.64 -16.73
N ARG A 351 5.79 22.06 -16.65
CA ARG A 351 4.52 22.71 -17.02
C ARG A 351 4.11 23.85 -16.08
N ILE A 352 4.40 23.74 -14.77
CA ILE A 352 4.05 24.78 -13.80
C ILE A 352 4.97 26.00 -13.96
N TYR A 353 6.26 25.77 -14.18
CA TYR A 353 7.27 26.83 -14.27
C TYR A 353 7.59 27.26 -15.71
N ASN A 354 6.95 26.66 -16.72
CA ASN A 354 7.21 26.88 -18.14
C ASN A 354 8.71 26.87 -18.50
N LYS A 355 9.46 25.93 -17.92
CA LYS A 355 10.91 25.82 -18.07
C LYS A 355 11.32 24.39 -18.41
N SER A 356 12.28 24.23 -19.31
CA SER A 356 12.88 22.93 -19.61
C SER A 356 13.62 22.39 -18.39
N PRO A 357 13.32 21.17 -17.93
CA PRO A 357 13.92 20.61 -16.74
C PRO A 357 15.37 20.20 -17.02
N SER A 358 16.32 20.78 -16.28
CA SER A 358 17.72 20.34 -16.31
C SER A 358 17.93 19.12 -15.39
N VAL A 359 19.02 18.37 -15.61
CA VAL A 359 19.42 17.25 -14.73
C VAL A 359 19.66 17.74 -13.29
N SER A 360 20.28 18.91 -13.13
CA SER A 360 20.57 19.51 -11.82
C SER A 360 19.30 19.85 -11.04
N GLU A 361 18.31 20.46 -11.68
CA GLU A 361 17.01 20.76 -11.05
C GLU A 361 16.24 19.47 -10.76
N SER A 362 16.30 18.49 -11.66
CA SER A 362 15.65 17.19 -11.48
C SER A 362 16.18 16.43 -10.26
N LYS A 363 17.48 16.55 -9.93
CA LYS A 363 18.05 16.03 -8.68
C LYS A 363 17.42 16.66 -7.43
N ILE A 364 17.11 17.95 -7.48
CA ILE A 364 16.46 18.66 -6.37
C ILE A 364 14.99 18.21 -6.26
N ILE A 365 14.28 18.14 -7.39
CA ILE A 365 12.87 17.73 -7.45
C ILE A 365 12.69 16.30 -6.96
N LEU A 366 13.61 15.39 -7.32
CA LEU A 366 13.54 13.96 -7.02
C LEU A 366 14.34 13.55 -5.78
N LYS A 367 14.80 14.50 -4.96
CA LYS A 367 15.70 14.26 -3.82
C LYS A 367 15.17 13.17 -2.88
N ASP A 368 13.87 13.17 -2.58
CA ASP A 368 13.20 12.18 -1.75
C ASP A 368 13.17 10.78 -2.38
N LEU A 369 12.93 10.69 -3.69
CA LEU A 369 12.89 9.42 -4.42
C LEU A 369 14.30 8.82 -4.60
N ILE A 370 15.29 9.66 -4.89
CA ILE A 370 16.69 9.24 -5.05
C ILE A 370 17.26 8.77 -3.70
N ASN A 371 17.03 9.53 -2.63
CA ASN A 371 17.54 9.20 -1.29
C ASN A 371 16.88 7.94 -0.70
N ASN A 372 15.61 7.66 -1.03
CA ASN A 372 14.96 6.40 -0.65
C ASN A 372 15.61 5.17 -1.31
N SER A 373 16.24 5.32 -2.47
CA SER A 373 16.97 4.22 -3.12
C SER A 373 18.35 3.96 -2.50
N GLN A 374 18.96 4.99 -1.88
CA GLN A 374 20.29 4.92 -1.25
C GLN A 374 20.27 4.59 0.25
N ASN A 375 19.12 4.73 0.93
CA ASN A 375 19.00 4.55 2.38
C ASN A 375 18.51 3.15 2.81
N TYR A 376 18.91 2.08 2.11
CA TYR A 376 18.79 0.75 2.69
C TYR A 376 19.90 0.54 3.71
N VAL A 377 19.58 0.78 5.00
CA VAL A 377 20.47 0.42 6.09
C VAL A 377 20.59 -1.10 6.12
N THR A 378 21.71 -1.63 5.61
CA THR A 378 22.03 -3.07 5.69
C THR A 378 22.74 -3.39 7.00
N ILE A 379 22.61 -4.65 7.45
CA ILE A 379 23.33 -5.13 8.66
C ILE A 379 24.83 -4.99 8.46
N GLU A 380 25.35 -5.30 7.27
CA GLU A 380 26.75 -5.13 6.90
C GLU A 380 27.23 -3.68 7.04
N ASN A 381 26.43 -2.71 6.57
CA ASN A 381 26.78 -1.28 6.71
C ASN A 381 26.83 -0.84 8.17
N ILE A 382 25.89 -1.33 9.00
CA ILE A 382 25.90 -1.07 10.45
C ILE A 382 27.16 -1.66 11.08
N ILE A 383 27.44 -2.94 10.81
CA ILE A 383 28.62 -3.63 11.36
C ILE A 383 29.89 -2.89 10.98
N LYS A 384 30.06 -2.54 9.70
CA LYS A 384 31.23 -1.80 9.21
C LYS A 384 31.38 -0.46 9.93
N THR A 385 30.29 0.32 10.01
CA THR A 385 30.32 1.65 10.65
C THR A 385 30.66 1.57 12.14
N VAL A 386 30.15 0.56 12.85
CA VAL A 386 30.47 0.32 14.26
C VAL A 386 31.93 -0.15 14.41
N CYS A 387 32.40 -1.04 13.54
CA CYS A 387 33.78 -1.51 13.51
C CYS A 387 34.78 -0.37 13.29
N ASP A 388 34.49 0.52 12.35
CA ASP A 388 35.32 1.69 12.04
C ASP A 388 35.40 2.65 13.24
N TYR A 389 34.29 2.86 13.95
CA TYR A 389 34.25 3.75 15.11
C TYR A 389 35.05 3.20 16.30
N PHE A 390 34.92 1.89 16.60
CA PHE A 390 35.64 1.24 17.70
C PHE A 390 37.03 0.72 17.30
N LYS A 391 37.45 0.92 16.03
CA LYS A 391 38.71 0.42 15.46
C LYS A 391 38.88 -1.10 15.64
N ILE A 392 37.83 -1.86 15.33
CA ILE A 392 37.78 -3.33 15.44
C ILE A 392 37.65 -3.94 14.05
N ASN A 393 38.26 -5.10 13.82
CA ASN A 393 38.09 -5.83 12.56
C ASN A 393 36.71 -6.50 12.50
N VAL A 394 36.02 -6.39 11.35
CA VAL A 394 34.71 -7.03 11.09
C VAL A 394 34.74 -8.55 11.36
N ARG A 395 35.86 -9.23 11.03
CA ARG A 395 36.01 -10.67 11.31
C ARG A 395 36.00 -10.98 12.81
N GLU A 396 36.59 -10.12 13.64
CA GLU A 396 36.57 -10.28 15.10
C GLU A 396 35.18 -9.98 15.67
N MET A 397 34.51 -8.97 15.13
CA MET A 397 33.14 -8.61 15.49
C MET A 397 32.18 -9.78 15.28
N LEU A 398 32.33 -10.50 14.17
CA LEU A 398 31.56 -11.69 13.79
C LEU A 398 32.12 -13.01 14.35
N SER A 399 33.07 -12.96 15.27
CA SER A 399 33.57 -14.17 15.94
C SER A 399 32.71 -14.59 17.13
N GLN A 400 32.86 -15.84 17.57
CA GLN A 400 32.26 -16.34 18.81
C GLN A 400 32.98 -15.83 20.08
N ARG A 401 34.13 -15.14 19.94
CA ARG A 401 34.94 -14.65 21.07
C ARG A 401 34.14 -13.67 21.94
N ARG A 402 34.27 -13.82 23.26
CA ARG A 402 33.58 -13.02 24.30
C ARG A 402 34.47 -11.98 24.97
N SER A 403 35.56 -11.58 24.32
CA SER A 403 36.52 -10.59 24.84
C SER A 403 35.83 -9.27 25.18
N ARG A 404 36.19 -8.66 26.32
CA ARG A 404 35.53 -7.46 26.88
C ARG A 404 35.44 -6.30 25.88
N TYR A 405 36.48 -6.09 25.06
CA TYR A 405 36.54 -5.04 24.05
C TYR A 405 35.58 -5.27 22.85
N LEU A 406 35.14 -6.50 22.58
CA LEU A 406 34.19 -6.84 21.51
C LEU A 406 32.73 -6.80 21.96
N VAL A 407 32.47 -7.07 23.25
CA VAL A 407 31.11 -7.23 23.77
C VAL A 407 30.28 -5.95 23.59
N ARG A 408 30.83 -4.79 23.98
CA ARG A 408 30.13 -3.50 23.92
C ARG A 408 29.83 -3.05 22.49
N PRO A 409 30.81 -2.99 21.57
CA PRO A 409 30.56 -2.67 20.15
C PRO A 409 29.52 -3.61 19.55
N ARG A 410 29.58 -4.90 19.85
CA ARG A 410 28.63 -5.89 19.32
C ARG A 410 27.20 -5.69 19.81
N GLN A 411 27.04 -5.35 21.09
CA GLN A 411 25.73 -4.97 21.64
C GLN A 411 25.17 -3.72 20.95
N ILE A 412 26.01 -2.71 20.70
CA ILE A 412 25.63 -1.49 19.97
C ILE A 412 25.23 -1.81 18.52
N ALA A 413 25.98 -2.67 17.83
CA ALA A 413 25.65 -3.08 16.46
C ALA A 413 24.30 -3.80 16.41
N MET A 414 24.05 -4.76 17.30
CA MET A 414 22.75 -5.46 17.39
C MET A 414 21.60 -4.49 17.71
N TYR A 415 21.83 -3.52 18.60
CA TYR A 415 20.88 -2.47 18.94
C TYR A 415 20.52 -1.61 17.73
N LEU A 416 21.53 -1.08 17.04
CA LEU A 416 21.35 -0.28 15.84
C LEU A 416 20.68 -1.09 14.73
N THR A 417 21.04 -2.36 14.55
CA THR A 417 20.37 -3.25 13.59
C THR A 417 18.89 -3.42 13.93
N LYS A 418 18.55 -3.60 15.21
CA LYS A 418 17.15 -3.75 15.62
C LYS A 418 16.31 -2.49 15.38
N ASN A 419 16.92 -1.31 15.53
CA ASN A 419 16.21 -0.04 15.44
C ASN A 419 16.18 0.55 14.03
N LEU A 420 17.22 0.30 13.23
CA LEU A 420 17.38 0.89 11.89
C LEU A 420 16.99 -0.07 10.75
N THR A 421 16.66 -1.33 11.06
CA THR A 421 16.26 -2.32 10.05
C THR A 421 14.98 -3.05 10.46
N SER A 422 14.26 -3.62 9.49
CA SER A 422 13.04 -4.41 9.69
C SER A 422 13.31 -5.89 10.02
N LYS A 423 14.56 -6.26 10.33
CA LYS A 423 14.98 -7.66 10.54
C LYS A 423 14.44 -8.21 11.86
N SER A 424 14.08 -9.49 11.85
CA SER A 424 13.59 -10.19 13.04
C SER A 424 14.73 -10.49 14.02
N LEU A 425 14.44 -10.66 15.31
CA LEU A 425 15.46 -11.00 16.31
C LEU A 425 16.22 -12.30 15.97
N PRO A 426 15.56 -13.37 15.46
CA PRO A 426 16.26 -14.56 14.96
C PRO A 426 17.18 -14.26 13.78
N ASP A 427 16.74 -13.45 12.82
CA ASP A 427 17.57 -13.11 11.65
C ASP A 427 18.80 -12.30 12.06
N ILE A 428 18.65 -11.35 12.99
CA ILE A 428 19.76 -10.60 13.56
C ILE A 428 20.75 -11.55 14.25
N GLY A 429 20.25 -12.48 15.08
CA GLY A 429 21.10 -13.48 15.74
C GLY A 429 21.94 -14.31 14.76
N ARG A 430 21.32 -14.75 13.65
CA ARG A 430 21.98 -15.52 12.58
C ARG A 430 23.14 -14.75 11.95
N GLU A 431 22.94 -13.46 11.65
CA GLU A 431 23.95 -12.58 11.02
C GLU A 431 25.11 -12.26 11.97
N PHE A 432 24.87 -12.23 13.29
CA PHE A 432 25.91 -12.02 14.30
C PHE A 432 26.51 -13.34 14.80
N ALA A 433 27.04 -14.15 13.90
CA ALA A 433 27.74 -15.41 14.17
C ALA A 433 26.86 -16.55 14.70
N GLY A 434 25.60 -16.65 14.24
CA GLY A 434 24.70 -17.74 14.63
C GLY A 434 24.25 -17.69 16.09
N ARG A 435 24.14 -16.49 16.67
CA ARG A 435 23.73 -16.31 18.07
C ARG A 435 22.22 -16.44 18.24
N ASP A 436 21.81 -16.90 19.42
CA ASP A 436 20.40 -16.99 19.76
C ASP A 436 19.71 -15.63 19.83
N HIS A 437 18.43 -15.61 19.46
CA HIS A 437 17.57 -14.43 19.54
C HIS A 437 17.52 -13.80 20.95
N THR A 438 17.68 -14.61 22.00
CA THR A 438 17.76 -14.16 23.40
C THR A 438 18.98 -13.29 23.66
N THR A 439 20.10 -13.55 22.99
CA THR A 439 21.33 -12.73 23.08
C THR A 439 21.10 -11.34 22.47
N VAL A 440 20.33 -11.27 21.38
CA VAL A 440 19.95 -9.99 20.76
C VAL A 440 19.05 -9.20 21.70
N ILE A 441 18.04 -9.85 22.32
CA ILE A 441 17.14 -9.20 23.30
C ILE A 441 17.95 -8.64 24.48
N HIS A 442 18.85 -9.43 25.05
CA HIS A 442 19.70 -9.01 26.15
C HIS A 442 20.57 -7.81 25.75
N SER A 443 21.16 -7.85 24.55
CA SER A 443 21.99 -6.77 24.02
C SER A 443 21.23 -5.46 23.86
N VAL A 444 20.02 -5.50 23.28
CA VAL A 444 19.15 -4.34 23.11
C VAL A 444 18.78 -3.73 24.46
N LYS A 445 18.28 -4.54 25.40
CA LYS A 445 17.92 -4.07 26.76
C LYS A 445 19.11 -3.47 27.51
N THR A 446 20.31 -4.02 27.32
CA THR A 446 21.53 -3.52 27.97
C THR A 446 21.88 -2.13 27.45
N ILE A 447 21.81 -1.91 26.14
CA ILE A 447 22.12 -0.61 25.52
C ILE A 447 21.06 0.44 25.88
N ASP A 448 19.77 0.09 25.90
CA ASP A 448 18.72 1.02 26.31
C ASP A 448 18.91 1.51 27.75
N LYS A 449 19.30 0.62 28.68
CA LYS A 449 19.60 1.00 30.07
C LYS A 449 20.84 1.88 30.18
N LEU A 450 21.88 1.59 29.42
CA LEU A 450 23.14 2.34 29.49
C LEU A 450 23.02 3.73 28.87
N ARG A 451 22.27 3.87 27.77
CA ARG A 451 22.00 5.16 27.13
C ARG A 451 21.35 6.17 28.10
N GLY A 452 20.53 5.70 29.02
CA GLY A 452 19.90 6.56 30.03
C GLY A 452 20.79 6.92 31.23
N ARG A 453 21.92 6.23 31.43
CA ARG A 453 22.83 6.42 32.56
C ARG A 453 24.16 7.07 32.18
N ASP A 454 24.60 6.86 30.95
CA ASP A 454 25.89 7.30 30.44
C ASP A 454 25.68 8.21 29.22
N GLU A 455 25.93 9.51 29.43
CA GLU A 455 25.73 10.55 28.42
C GLU A 455 26.73 10.44 27.26
N GLU A 456 27.97 9.99 27.53
CA GLU A 456 28.98 9.78 26.49
C GLU A 456 28.58 8.63 25.57
N MET A 457 28.08 7.54 26.15
CA MET A 457 27.58 6.40 25.39
C MET A 457 26.35 6.77 24.55
N GLY A 458 25.44 7.58 25.11
CA GLY A 458 24.30 8.13 24.38
C GLY A 458 24.72 8.95 23.15
N LYS A 459 25.68 9.86 23.33
CA LYS A 459 26.25 10.68 22.24
C LYS A 459 26.95 9.81 21.18
N ALA A 460 27.69 8.78 21.58
CA ALA A 460 28.34 7.86 20.65
C ALA A 460 27.33 7.09 19.78
N ILE A 461 26.24 6.61 20.39
CA ILE A 461 25.17 5.88 19.67
C ILE A 461 24.43 6.80 18.70
N GLU A 462 24.09 8.03 19.10
CA GLU A 462 23.44 8.99 18.19
C GLU A 462 24.39 9.40 17.05
N LYS A 463 25.70 9.58 17.31
CA LYS A 463 26.69 9.83 16.26
C LYS A 463 26.78 8.69 15.25
N LEU A 464 26.81 7.44 15.73
CA LEU A 464 26.80 6.25 14.89
C LEU A 464 25.50 6.14 14.07
N LYS A 465 24.36 6.37 14.72
CA LYS A 465 23.04 6.37 14.08
C LYS A 465 22.95 7.41 12.97
N ASN A 466 23.42 8.64 13.22
CA ASN A 466 23.43 9.69 12.22
C ASN A 466 24.38 9.35 11.05
N LYS A 467 25.57 8.81 11.34
CA LYS A 467 26.51 8.36 10.30
C LYS A 467 25.94 7.22 9.43
N ILE A 468 25.11 6.35 10.01
CA ILE A 468 24.44 5.26 9.28
C ILE A 468 23.28 5.78 8.42
N LEU A 469 22.53 6.77 8.91
CA LEU A 469 21.34 7.31 8.23
C LEU A 469 21.65 8.39 7.19
N TYR A 470 22.72 9.16 7.37
CA TYR A 470 23.01 10.38 6.60
C TYR A 470 24.38 10.36 5.92
N LYS A 471 24.87 9.18 5.55
CA LYS A 471 26.25 8.90 5.09
C LYS A 471 26.78 9.75 3.91
N ASN A 472 26.00 10.67 3.34
CA ASN A 472 26.35 11.50 2.19
C ASN A 472 26.33 13.03 2.44
N TYR A 473 26.29 13.52 3.69
CA TYR A 473 26.26 14.98 3.94
C TYR A 473 27.61 15.63 4.28
N ASP A 474 28.65 14.86 4.59
CA ASP A 474 29.93 15.42 5.10
C ASP A 474 31.15 15.13 4.18
N GLU A 475 30.93 14.75 2.93
CA GLU A 475 31.99 14.68 1.90
C GLU A 475 31.67 15.63 0.72
N VAL A 476 31.54 16.93 1.00
CA VAL A 476 31.82 18.04 0.06
C VAL A 476 32.42 19.21 0.84
#